data_AF-A0A383BUJ8-F1
#
_entry.id   AF-A0A383BUJ8-F1
#
_cell.length_a   1.000
_cell.length_b   1.000
_cell.length_c   1.000
_cell.angle_alpha   90.00
_cell.angle_beta   90.00
_cell.angle_gamma   90.00
#
_symmetry.space_group_name_H-M   'P 1'
#
loop_
_entity.id
_entity.type
_entity.pdbx_description
1 polymer ?
#
loop_
_entity_poly.entity_id
_entity_poly.type
_entity_poly.pdbx_seq_one_letter_code
_entity_poly.pdbx_strand_id
1 'polypeptide(L)'
;MFLDIKYRWALIMCLLIVSAYMIWPTYKYYTLSENEKKEWDISAINELKANAINLGLDLQGGMYVLLEIDLPKLIEKLASKNPEELLDAIEEADKRSINRQTDFFNEFLNIVNHK
;
A
#
# COMPACT_ATOMS: atom_id res chain seq x y z
N MET A 1 -30.11 26.70 28.56
CA MET A 1 -30.26 27.62 27.41
C MET A 1 -30.42 26.75 26.17
N PHE A 2 -31.59 26.13 26.06
CA PHE A 2 -31.89 25.18 24.99
C PHE A 2 -32.20 25.99 23.74
N LEU A 3 -31.30 25.94 22.75
CA LEU A 3 -31.58 26.51 21.43
C LEU A 3 -32.89 25.90 20.92
N ASP A 4 -33.83 26.76 20.53
CA ASP A 4 -35.14 26.34 20.01
C ASP A 4 -34.99 25.27 18.93
N ILE A 5 -35.97 24.38 18.84
CA ILE A 5 -36.01 23.28 17.86
C ILE A 5 -35.73 23.76 16.43
N LYS A 6 -36.13 24.99 16.09
CA LYS A 6 -35.87 25.65 14.80
C LYS A 6 -34.39 25.84 14.52
N TYR A 7 -33.61 26.31 15.50
CA TYR A 7 -32.16 26.51 15.36
C TYR A 7 -31.41 25.18 15.30
N ARG A 8 -31.88 24.18 16.03
CA ARG A 8 -31.33 22.81 15.94
C ARG A 8 -31.49 22.25 14.53
N TRP A 9 -32.69 22.37 13.94
CA TRP A 9 -32.93 21.97 12.55
C TRP A 9 -32.13 22.79 11.55
N ALA A 10 -32.00 24.10 11.75
CA ALA A 10 -31.19 24.95 10.89
C ALA A 10 -29.71 24.53 10.90
N LEU A 11 -29.16 24.18 12.07
CA LEU A 11 -27.78 23.69 12.20
C LEU A 11 -27.59 22.35 11.49
N ILE A 12 -28.51 21.39 11.69
CA ILE A 12 -28.48 20.09 11.02
C ILE A 12 -28.54 20.26 9.50
N MET A 13 -29.43 21.11 9.00
CA MET A 13 -29.61 21.33 7.57
C MET A 13 -28.39 22.03 6.94
N CYS A 14 -27.81 23.01 7.65
CA CYS A 14 -26.54 23.62 7.26
C CYS A 14 -25.41 22.58 7.18
N LEU A 15 -25.28 21.71 8.18
CA LEU A 15 -24.28 20.66 8.20
C LEU A 15 -24.47 19.64 7.07
N LEU A 16 -25.72 19.29 6.74
CA LEU A 16 -26.02 18.43 5.60
C LEU A 16 -25.65 19.06 4.26
N ILE A 17 -25.89 20.37 4.08
CA ILE A 17 -25.48 21.09 2.86
C ILE A 17 -23.96 21.06 2.72
N VAL A 18 -23.22 21.36 3.79
CA VAL A 18 -21.75 21.35 3.79
C VAL A 18 -21.22 19.96 3.45
N SER A 19 -21.79 18.92 4.07
CA SER A 19 -21.42 17.52 3.79
C SER A 19 -21.65 17.15 2.31
N ALA A 20 -22.82 17.52 1.76
CA ALA A 20 -23.13 17.27 0.35
C ALA A 20 -22.17 18.01 -0.59
N TYR A 21 -21.81 19.26 -0.27
CA TYR A 21 -20.85 20.04 -1.04
C TYR A 21 -19.45 19.39 -1.06
N MET A 22 -18.99 18.85 0.07
CA MET A 22 -17.69 18.16 0.14
C MET A 22 -17.65 16.84 -0.63
N ILE A 23 -18.78 16.13 -0.75
CA ILE A 23 -18.85 14.84 -1.44
C ILE A 23 -18.95 15.02 -2.97
N TRP A 24 -19.47 16.15 -3.43
CA TRP A 24 -19.65 16.46 -4.86
C TRP A 24 -18.44 16.18 -5.77
N PRO A 25 -17.21 16.66 -5.48
CA PRO A 25 -16.04 16.40 -6.33
C PRO A 25 -15.74 14.91 -6.45
N THR A 26 -15.93 14.14 -5.37
CA THR A 26 -15.75 12.68 -5.36
C THR A 26 -16.73 11.99 -6.30
N TYR A 27 -18.02 12.33 -6.21
CA TYR A 27 -19.05 11.78 -7.09
C TYR A 27 -18.75 12.10 -8.56
N LYS A 28 -18.39 13.36 -8.85
CA LYS A 28 -18.07 13.78 -10.21
C LYS A 28 -16.86 13.03 -10.75
N TYR A 29 -15.73 13.04 -10.04
CA TYR A 29 -14.48 12.41 -10.51
C TYR A 29 -14.62 10.91 -10.82
N TYR A 30 -15.32 10.15 -9.97
CA TYR A 30 -15.47 8.69 -10.15
C TYR A 30 -16.58 8.28 -11.11
N THR A 31 -17.49 9.18 -11.50
CA THR A 31 -18.52 8.91 -12.52
C THR A 31 -18.11 9.33 -13.92
N LEU A 32 -17.04 10.12 -14.06
CA LEU A 32 -16.49 10.47 -15.37
C LEU A 32 -15.97 9.22 -16.10
N SER A 33 -16.47 9.01 -17.31
CA SER A 33 -15.95 7.96 -18.19
C SER A 33 -14.55 8.32 -18.73
N GLU A 34 -13.78 7.32 -19.12
CA GLU A 34 -12.43 7.52 -19.68
C GLU A 34 -12.40 8.34 -20.98
N ASN A 35 -13.52 8.39 -21.71
CA ASN A 35 -13.66 9.20 -22.91
C ASN A 35 -13.88 10.68 -22.55
N GLU A 36 -14.72 10.95 -21.55
CA GLU A 36 -14.96 12.31 -21.05
C GLU A 36 -13.72 12.90 -20.38
N LYS A 37 -12.92 12.09 -19.67
CA LYS A 37 -11.63 12.52 -19.11
C LYS A 37 -10.61 12.94 -20.17
N LYS A 38 -10.71 12.46 -21.41
CA LYS A 38 -9.78 12.85 -22.49
C LYS A 38 -10.17 14.17 -23.14
N GLU A 39 -11.44 14.54 -23.07
CA GLU A 39 -11.96 15.81 -23.60
C GLU A 39 -11.79 16.96 -22.60
N TRP A 40 -11.74 16.65 -21.31
CA TRP A 40 -11.52 17.63 -20.25
C TRP A 40 -10.06 18.03 -20.15
N ASP A 41 -9.82 19.29 -19.76
CA ASP A 41 -8.48 19.76 -19.50
C ASP A 41 -7.85 18.98 -18.33
N ILE A 42 -6.58 18.62 -18.48
CA ILE A 42 -5.83 17.81 -17.53
C ILE A 42 -5.78 18.52 -16.16
N SER A 43 -5.71 19.85 -16.15
CA SER A 43 -5.69 20.64 -14.92
C SER A 43 -6.99 20.49 -14.11
N ALA A 44 -8.15 20.56 -14.78
CA ALA A 44 -9.46 20.43 -14.16
C ALA A 44 -9.70 19.03 -13.57
N ILE A 45 -9.22 17.98 -14.25
CA ILE A 45 -9.31 16.61 -13.75
C ILE A 45 -8.43 16.42 -12.51
N ASN A 46 -7.22 16.99 -12.51
CA ASN A 46 -6.32 16.92 -11.37
C ASN A 46 -6.88 17.65 -10.15
N GLU A 47 -7.55 18.79 -10.34
CA GLU A 47 -8.23 19.50 -9.26
C GLU A 47 -9.40 18.70 -8.70
N LEU A 48 -10.21 18.06 -9.56
CA LEU A 48 -11.28 17.16 -9.11
C LEU A 48 -10.73 15.95 -8.34
N LYS A 49 -9.62 15.37 -8.81
CA LYS A 49 -8.94 14.26 -8.14
C LYS A 49 -8.40 14.66 -6.77
N ALA A 50 -7.77 15.85 -6.67
CA ALA A 50 -7.19 16.35 -5.44
C ALA A 50 -8.26 16.64 -4.37
N ASN A 51 -9.44 17.07 -4.79
CA ASN A 51 -10.58 17.33 -3.91
C ASN A 51 -11.49 16.10 -3.71
N ALA A 52 -11.22 14.99 -4.40
CA ALA A 52 -11.95 13.74 -4.25
C ALA A 52 -11.38 12.88 -3.12
N ILE A 53 -12.22 12.03 -2.53
CA ILE A 53 -11.80 11.04 -1.55
C ILE A 53 -10.94 9.97 -2.25
N ASN A 54 -9.71 9.76 -1.79
CA ASN A 54 -8.85 8.70 -2.30
C ASN A 54 -9.42 7.32 -1.95
N LEU A 55 -9.81 6.56 -2.96
CA LEU A 55 -10.23 5.17 -2.80
C LEU A 55 -9.03 4.27 -2.46
N GLY A 56 -9.21 3.30 -1.56
CA GLY A 56 -8.22 2.25 -1.31
C GLY A 56 -8.14 1.22 -2.45
N LEU A 57 -7.13 0.36 -2.43
CA LEU A 57 -6.91 -0.66 -3.47
C LEU A 57 -8.14 -1.58 -3.67
N ASP A 58 -8.82 -1.94 -2.59
CA ASP A 58 -10.04 -2.75 -2.61
C ASP A 58 -11.17 -2.08 -3.41
N LEU A 59 -11.28 -0.75 -3.35
CA LEU A 59 -12.32 0.02 -4.04
C LEU A 59 -11.89 0.49 -5.44
N GLN A 60 -10.59 0.72 -5.66
CA GLN A 60 -10.08 1.10 -6.98
C GLN A 60 -10.01 -0.09 -7.94
N GLY A 61 -9.85 -1.30 -7.40
CA GLY A 61 -9.58 -2.49 -8.20
C GLY A 61 -8.15 -2.45 -8.73
N GLY A 62 -7.29 -3.30 -8.18
CA GLY A 62 -5.89 -3.40 -8.60
C GLY A 62 -5.17 -4.50 -7.82
N MET A 63 -3.98 -4.88 -8.28
CA MET A 63 -3.12 -5.85 -7.60
C MET A 63 -1.89 -5.13 -7.05
N TYR A 64 -1.65 -5.27 -5.75
CA TYR A 64 -0.37 -4.88 -5.13
C TYR A 64 0.54 -6.10 -5.09
N VAL A 65 1.61 -6.08 -5.90
CA VAL A 65 2.62 -7.14 -5.94
C VAL A 65 3.83 -6.68 -5.15
N LEU A 66 4.12 -7.37 -4.04
CA LEU A 66 5.40 -7.25 -3.35
C LEU A 66 6.37 -8.26 -3.95
N LEU A 67 7.47 -7.77 -4.53
CA LEU A 67 8.55 -8.63 -5.01
C LEU A 67 9.55 -8.82 -3.86
N GLU A 68 9.64 -10.04 -3.35
CA GLU A 68 10.65 -10.46 -2.39
C GLU A 68 11.70 -11.32 -3.09
N ILE A 69 12.97 -11.18 -2.68
CA ILE A 69 14.09 -11.93 -3.26
C ILE A 69 14.31 -13.19 -2.42
N ASP A 70 14.43 -14.33 -3.09
CA ASP A 70 14.86 -15.58 -2.47
C ASP A 70 16.36 -15.49 -2.14
N LEU A 71 16.67 -15.16 -0.87
CA LEU A 71 18.03 -14.95 -0.39
C LEU A 71 18.90 -16.22 -0.42
N PRO A 72 18.43 -17.40 0.06
CA PRO A 72 19.18 -18.65 -0.07
C PRO A 72 19.58 -18.93 -1.53
N LYS A 73 18.62 -18.81 -2.46
CA LYS A 73 18.88 -19.06 -3.88
C LYS A 73 19.78 -18.01 -4.51
N LEU A 74 19.69 -16.76 -4.05
CA LEU A 74 20.57 -15.68 -4.49
C LEU A 74 22.02 -16.00 -4.14
N ILE A 75 22.32 -16.38 -2.89
CA ILE A 75 23.70 -16.70 -2.48
C ILE A 75 24.23 -17.91 -3.25
N GLU A 76 23.44 -18.97 -3.39
CA GLU A 76 23.82 -20.17 -4.16
C GLU A 76 24.19 -19.85 -5.62
N LYS A 77 23.50 -18.88 -6.23
CA LYS A 77 23.76 -18.44 -7.61
C LYS A 77 24.92 -17.44 -7.72
N LEU A 78 25.20 -16.66 -6.68
CA LEU A 78 26.31 -15.71 -6.65
C LEU A 78 27.65 -16.41 -6.40
N ALA A 79 27.64 -17.53 -5.68
CA ALA A 79 28.84 -18.30 -5.40
C ALA A 79 29.41 -18.93 -6.69
N SER A 80 30.69 -18.67 -6.97
CA SER A 80 31.37 -19.25 -8.15
C SER A 80 31.56 -20.76 -8.04
N LYS A 81 31.54 -21.29 -6.82
CA LYS A 81 31.57 -22.71 -6.49
C LYS A 81 30.68 -22.96 -5.28
N ASN A 82 30.00 -24.09 -5.28
CA ASN A 82 29.08 -24.49 -4.22
C ASN A 82 29.65 -25.72 -3.49
N PRO A 83 30.62 -25.54 -2.58
CA PRO A 83 31.05 -26.63 -1.70
C PRO A 83 29.89 -27.05 -0.79
N GLU A 84 29.90 -28.31 -0.36
CA GLU A 84 28.87 -28.87 0.53
C GLU A 84 28.72 -28.03 1.82
N GLU A 85 29.85 -27.58 2.38
CA GLU A 85 29.87 -26.70 3.57
C GLU A 85 29.10 -25.38 3.40
N LEU A 86 29.12 -24.79 2.19
CA LEU A 86 28.38 -23.56 1.89
C LEU A 86 26.88 -23.86 1.76
N LEU A 87 26.53 -24.93 1.07
CA LEU A 87 25.13 -25.34 0.92
C LEU A 87 24.50 -25.66 2.28
N ASP A 88 25.23 -26.37 3.14
CA ASP A 88 24.81 -26.67 4.51
C ASP A 88 24.63 -25.39 5.33
N ALA A 89 25.55 -24.42 5.21
CA ALA A 89 25.46 -23.15 5.90
C ALA A 89 24.27 -22.30 5.42
N ILE A 90 23.97 -22.30 4.12
CA ILE A 90 22.80 -21.61 3.55
C ILE A 90 21.51 -22.27 4.05
N GLU A 91 21.41 -23.60 4.02
CA GLU A 91 20.22 -24.32 4.46
C GLU A 91 19.98 -24.14 5.97
N GLU A 92 21.04 -24.20 6.78
CA GLU A 92 20.95 -23.99 8.22
C GLU A 92 20.58 -22.53 8.56
N ALA A 93 21.13 -21.56 7.84
CA ALA A 93 20.78 -20.14 8.00
C ALA A 93 19.30 -19.89 7.64
N ASP A 94 18.81 -20.50 6.57
CA ASP A 94 17.41 -20.38 6.14
C ASP A 94 16.46 -20.97 7.18
N LYS A 95 16.74 -22.18 7.67
CA LYS A 95 15.96 -22.80 8.76
C LYS A 95 15.95 -21.97 10.03
N ARG A 96 17.10 -21.43 10.44
CA ARG A 96 17.21 -20.59 11.65
C ARG A 96 16.49 -19.26 11.48
N SER A 97 16.65 -18.61 10.33
CA SER A 97 15.98 -17.37 9.94
C SER A 97 14.46 -17.49 10.05
N ILE A 98 13.89 -18.53 9.45
CA ILE A 98 12.44 -18.80 9.47
C ILE A 98 11.95 -19.10 10.90
N ASN A 99 12.66 -19.97 11.62
CA ASN A 99 12.22 -20.40 12.96
C ASN A 99 12.33 -19.28 14.01
N ARG A 100 13.37 -18.45 13.92
CA ARG A 100 13.62 -17.35 14.86
C ARG A 100 13.02 -16.01 14.44
N GLN A 101 12.47 -15.92 13.22
CA GLN A 101 11.98 -14.67 12.62
C GLN A 101 13.07 -13.58 12.60
N THR A 102 14.29 -13.98 12.27
CA THR A 102 15.46 -13.10 12.21
C THR A 102 15.93 -12.94 10.77
N ASP A 103 16.73 -11.91 10.49
CA ASP A 103 17.31 -11.72 9.16
C ASP A 103 18.25 -12.87 8.77
N PHE A 104 18.13 -13.32 7.52
CA PHE A 104 18.89 -14.44 6.97
C PHE A 104 20.40 -14.19 6.94
N PHE A 105 20.86 -12.99 6.57
CA PHE A 105 22.31 -12.70 6.52
C PHE A 105 22.94 -12.71 7.90
N ASN A 106 22.20 -12.26 8.92
CA ASN A 106 22.69 -12.33 10.30
C ASN A 106 22.89 -13.78 10.77
N GLU A 107 21.92 -14.68 10.49
CA GLU A 107 22.06 -16.10 10.83
C GLU A 107 23.15 -16.78 9.98
N PHE A 108 23.26 -16.43 8.70
CA PHE A 108 24.32 -16.94 7.81
C PHE A 108 25.72 -16.53 8.29
N LEU A 109 25.92 -15.25 8.62
CA LEU A 109 27.20 -14.76 9.17
C LEU A 109 27.54 -15.41 10.51
N ASN A 110 26.53 -15.64 11.36
CA ASN A 110 26.72 -16.33 12.64
C ASN A 110 27.23 -17.77 12.41
N ILE A 111 26.62 -18.51 11.49
CA ILE A 111 27.05 -19.88 11.15
C ILE A 111 28.47 -19.92 10.58
N VAL A 112 28.78 -19.01 9.65
CA VAL A 112 30.10 -18.99 8.98
C VAL A 112 31.22 -18.52 9.90
N ASN A 113 30.97 -17.53 10.78
CA ASN A 113 32.00 -17.00 11.68
C ASN A 113 32.23 -17.85 12.94
N HIS A 114 31.29 -18.74 13.28
CA HIS A 114 31.38 -19.63 14.45
C HIS A 114 31.61 -21.11 14.09
N LYS A 115 31.78 -21.44 12.80
CA LYS A 115 32.38 -22.70 12.34
C LYS A 115 33.89 -22.54 12.22
#